data_AF-A0AAD4HKW0-F1
#
_entry.id   AF-A0AAD4HKW0-F1
#
_cell.length_a   1.000
_cell.length_b   1.000
_cell.length_c   1.000
_cell.angle_alpha   90.00
_cell.angle_beta   90.00
_cell.angle_gamma   90.00
#
_symmetry.space_group_name_H-M   'P 1'
#
loop_
_entity.id
_entity.type
_entity.pdbx_description
1 polymer ?
#
loop_
_entity_poly.entity_id
_entity_poly.type
_entity_poly.pdbx_seq_one_letter_code
_entity_poly.pdbx_strand_id
1 'polypeptide(L)'
;MLLVTHSRQPSLSYSAYSVPSFGTLSLPAKPSKWNIRHRSPHSPTTSDSSPPHTRRKPLERATARPSVGSSRAHAAISGGTLSDTIDVDNNVKVWPGDFYACDIAKGFRLCETISKRRQGVAKVFQKMFGVPYTSTTFHAHKRRWADAPANVTDRFVKAGRTEDGLWSKFMTETRS
;
A
#
# COMPACT_ATOMS: atom_id res chain seq x y z
N MET A 1 -44.05 -23.34 -48.57
CA MET A 1 -42.90 -22.42 -48.66
C MET A 1 -42.47 -22.05 -47.25
N LEU A 2 -41.35 -22.59 -46.76
CA LEU A 2 -40.77 -22.23 -45.46
C LEU A 2 -39.37 -21.68 -45.71
N LEU A 3 -39.16 -20.42 -45.36
CA LEU A 3 -37.89 -19.71 -45.50
C LEU A 3 -36.99 -20.08 -44.32
N VAL A 4 -35.95 -20.88 -44.59
CA VAL A 4 -34.90 -21.21 -43.62
C VAL A 4 -33.90 -20.05 -43.61
N THR A 5 -33.89 -19.26 -42.54
CA THR A 5 -32.92 -18.20 -42.31
C THR A 5 -31.67 -18.78 -41.62
N HIS A 6 -30.59 -18.96 -42.38
CA HIS A 6 -29.30 -19.35 -41.81
C HIS A 6 -28.66 -18.15 -41.10
N SER A 7 -28.66 -18.21 -39.77
CA SER A 7 -27.97 -17.26 -38.89
C SER A 7 -26.46 -17.48 -38.99
N ARG A 8 -25.75 -16.53 -39.58
CA ARG A 8 -24.31 -16.54 -39.81
C ARG A 8 -23.61 -16.05 -38.54
N GLN A 9 -23.05 -16.97 -37.75
CA GLN A 9 -22.25 -16.64 -36.58
C GLN A 9 -20.94 -15.93 -37.02
N PRO A 10 -20.56 -14.79 -36.41
CA PRO A 10 -19.25 -14.20 -36.62
C PRO A 10 -18.21 -15.04 -35.88
N SER A 11 -17.32 -15.71 -36.63
CA SER A 11 -16.14 -16.33 -36.05
C SER A 11 -15.22 -15.23 -35.54
N LEU A 12 -15.19 -15.03 -34.21
CA LEU A 12 -14.16 -14.23 -33.57
C LEU A 12 -12.85 -14.98 -33.73
N SER A 13 -12.06 -14.59 -34.73
CA SER A 13 -10.68 -15.01 -34.88
C SER A 13 -9.92 -14.56 -33.63
N TYR A 14 -9.65 -15.52 -32.75
CA TYR A 14 -8.85 -15.31 -31.56
C TYR A 14 -7.45 -14.93 -32.04
N SER A 15 -7.16 -13.63 -32.05
CA SER A 15 -5.83 -13.12 -32.33
C SER A 15 -4.91 -13.68 -31.26
N ALA A 16 -4.09 -14.65 -31.63
CA ALA A 16 -3.08 -15.23 -30.78
C ALA A 16 -2.12 -14.11 -30.40
N TYR A 17 -2.31 -13.52 -29.23
CA TYR A 17 -1.30 -12.71 -28.59
C TYR A 17 -0.11 -13.63 -28.41
N SER A 18 0.87 -13.49 -29.30
CA SER A 18 2.16 -14.13 -29.18
C SER A 18 2.76 -13.63 -27.88
N VAL A 19 2.58 -14.40 -26.81
CA VAL A 19 3.24 -14.17 -25.54
C VAL A 19 4.74 -14.11 -25.84
N PRO A 20 5.44 -13.00 -25.54
CA PRO A 20 6.88 -12.98 -25.68
C PRO A 20 7.42 -14.14 -24.87
N SER A 21 8.09 -15.07 -25.57
CA SER A 21 8.83 -16.14 -24.94
C SER A 21 9.93 -15.49 -24.13
N PHE A 22 9.66 -15.25 -22.85
CA PHE A 22 10.68 -14.88 -21.90
C PHE A 22 11.59 -16.10 -21.80
N GLY A 23 12.72 -16.02 -22.50
CA GLY A 23 13.78 -17.02 -22.41
C GLY A 23 13.97 -17.38 -20.95
N THR A 24 14.07 -18.68 -20.70
CA THR A 24 14.30 -19.28 -19.39
C THR A 24 15.62 -18.73 -18.85
N LEU A 25 15.58 -17.56 -18.25
CA LEU A 25 16.67 -17.00 -17.46
C LEU A 25 16.78 -17.93 -16.26
N SER A 26 17.72 -18.87 -16.37
CA SER A 26 18.21 -19.70 -15.29
C SER A 26 18.39 -18.82 -14.07
N LEU A 27 17.49 -18.94 -13.10
CA LEU A 27 17.59 -18.20 -11.85
C LEU A 27 18.94 -18.56 -11.21
N PRO A 28 19.81 -17.58 -10.90
CA PRO A 28 20.88 -17.87 -9.96
C PRO A 28 20.22 -18.28 -8.64
N ALA A 29 20.59 -19.47 -8.16
CA ALA A 29 20.23 -19.96 -6.85
C ALA A 29 20.43 -18.84 -5.82
N LYS A 30 19.40 -18.60 -5.01
CA LYS A 30 19.38 -17.59 -3.95
C LYS A 30 20.61 -17.74 -3.04
N PRO A 31 21.49 -16.75 -2.88
CA PRO A 31 22.23 -16.62 -1.64
C PRO A 31 21.26 -16.08 -0.58
N SER A 32 20.50 -17.00 0.04
CA SER A 32 19.82 -16.75 1.30
C SER A 32 20.87 -16.73 2.40
N LYS A 33 21.51 -15.57 2.60
CA LYS A 33 22.28 -15.24 3.79
C LYS A 33 22.22 -13.73 3.98
N TRP A 34 21.02 -13.25 4.31
CA TRP A 34 20.95 -11.98 5.02
C TRP A 34 21.61 -12.23 6.36
N ASN A 35 22.83 -11.72 6.44
CA ASN A 35 23.63 -11.61 7.63
C ASN A 35 22.78 -10.88 8.67
N ILE A 36 22.01 -11.64 9.45
CA ILE A 36 21.57 -11.22 10.77
C ILE A 36 22.88 -10.84 11.42
N ARG A 37 23.14 -9.53 11.57
CA ARG A 37 24.14 -9.09 12.50
C ARG A 37 23.68 -9.67 13.82
N HIS A 38 24.27 -10.79 14.17
CA HIS A 38 24.29 -11.30 15.52
C HIS A 38 24.69 -10.08 16.34
N ARG A 39 23.74 -9.57 17.13
CA ARG A 39 24.11 -8.87 18.36
C ARG A 39 25.04 -9.85 19.05
N SER A 40 26.32 -9.51 19.08
CA SER A 40 27.30 -10.29 19.83
C SER A 40 26.73 -10.49 21.23
N PRO A 41 26.77 -11.71 21.79
CA PRO A 41 26.67 -11.87 23.22
C PRO A 41 27.95 -11.25 23.80
N HIS A 42 27.88 -9.98 24.18
CA HIS A 42 28.96 -9.36 24.94
C HIS A 42 28.93 -10.01 26.33
N SER A 43 29.95 -10.81 26.62
CA SER A 43 30.24 -11.30 27.96
C SER A 43 30.40 -10.13 28.94
N PRO A 44 30.04 -10.32 30.22
CA PRO A 44 30.21 -9.30 31.25
C PRO A 44 31.69 -9.12 31.55
N THR A 45 32.25 -7.94 31.25
CA THR A 45 33.55 -7.53 31.78
C THR A 45 33.30 -6.50 32.86
N THR A 46 33.52 -6.93 34.09
CA THR A 46 33.76 -6.13 35.28
C THR A 46 34.97 -5.22 35.06
N SER A 47 34.83 -3.94 35.42
CA SER A 47 35.84 -2.96 35.87
C SER A 47 35.23 -1.59 35.64
N ASP A 48 34.50 -1.05 36.61
CA ASP A 48 35.06 -0.22 37.68
C ASP A 48 35.99 0.88 37.15
N SER A 49 35.40 2.08 36.96
CA SER A 49 36.00 3.37 37.31
C SER A 49 35.01 4.47 36.96
N SER A 50 34.41 5.04 38.00
CA SER A 50 33.76 6.35 37.92
C SER A 50 34.82 7.43 37.62
N PRO A 51 34.42 8.56 37.03
CA PRO A 51 34.36 9.76 37.87
C PRO A 51 33.11 10.63 37.65
N PRO A 52 32.85 11.60 38.55
CA PRO A 52 31.56 12.25 38.73
C PRO A 52 31.51 13.67 38.17
N HIS A 53 30.31 14.29 38.27
CA HIS A 53 30.02 15.74 38.13
C HIS A 53 29.89 16.25 36.67
N THR A 54 28.77 16.84 36.24
CA THR A 54 28.21 18.13 36.67
C THR A 54 26.80 18.25 36.03
N ARG A 55 25.72 18.46 36.79
CA ARG A 55 25.26 19.74 37.37
C ARG A 55 24.64 20.70 36.34
N ARG A 56 23.29 20.68 36.30
CA ARG A 56 22.35 21.84 36.23
C ARG A 56 22.37 22.64 34.90
N LYS A 57 21.29 23.23 34.36
CA LYS A 57 20.02 23.83 34.86
C LYS A 57 19.26 24.34 33.56
N PRO A 58 18.30 25.28 33.57
CA PRO A 58 16.87 25.17 33.87
C PRO A 58 15.96 25.79 32.76
N LEU A 59 14.65 25.67 32.97
CA LEU A 59 13.55 26.63 32.71
C LEU A 59 13.80 27.87 31.82
N GLU A 60 12.85 28.13 30.91
CA GLU A 60 12.39 29.42 30.31
C GLU A 60 11.97 29.09 28.85
N ARG A 61 10.81 29.46 28.30
CA ARG A 61 10.11 30.73 28.40
C ARG A 61 8.69 30.59 27.82
N ALA A 62 7.70 31.04 28.58
CA ALA A 62 6.37 31.34 28.08
C ALA A 62 6.39 32.63 27.24
N THR A 63 5.66 32.69 26.12
CA THR A 63 5.22 33.98 25.54
C THR A 63 3.91 33.81 24.75
N ALA A 64 2.84 34.27 25.40
CA ALA A 64 1.67 35.02 24.91
C ALA A 64 0.95 34.69 23.58
N ARG A 65 -0.39 34.59 23.69
CA ARG A 65 -1.40 34.88 22.65
C ARG A 65 -1.28 36.34 22.16
N PRO A 66 -1.85 36.64 20.99
CA PRO A 66 -3.00 37.57 21.00
C PRO A 66 -4.22 37.08 20.20
N SER A 67 -5.34 37.68 20.58
CA SER A 67 -6.72 37.46 20.16
C SER A 67 -7.22 38.71 19.47
N VAL A 68 -7.74 38.63 18.24
CA VAL A 68 -8.71 39.53 17.55
C VAL A 68 -8.77 39.04 16.09
N GLY A 69 -9.90 38.81 15.41
CA GLY A 69 -11.20 39.47 15.43
C GLY A 69 -11.45 39.96 14.01
N SER A 70 -12.36 39.33 13.24
CA SER A 70 -12.97 40.00 12.09
C SER A 70 -14.24 39.28 11.63
N SER A 71 -15.36 39.84 12.08
CA SER A 71 -16.69 39.62 11.54
C SER A 71 -16.72 40.06 10.07
N ARG A 72 -17.11 39.16 9.17
CA ARG A 72 -17.58 39.57 7.85
C ARG A 72 -18.87 38.84 7.53
N ALA A 73 -19.96 39.57 7.73
CA ALA A 73 -21.28 39.24 7.21
C ALA A 73 -21.19 39.16 5.67
N HIS A 74 -21.48 37.99 5.12
CA HIS A 74 -21.76 37.83 3.70
C HIS A 74 -23.15 37.23 3.54
N ALA A 75 -24.02 38.09 3.04
CA ALA A 75 -25.27 37.88 2.31
C ALA A 75 -25.88 36.47 2.30
N ALA A 76 -27.12 36.41 2.75
CA ALA A 76 -28.06 35.34 2.45
C ALA A 76 -28.21 35.18 0.93
N ILE A 77 -27.60 34.13 0.39
CA ILE A 77 -27.93 33.61 -0.93
C ILE A 77 -28.92 32.48 -0.70
N SER A 78 -30.20 32.80 -0.80
CA SER A 78 -31.29 31.82 -0.90
C SER A 78 -31.18 31.11 -2.25
N GLY A 79 -30.30 30.13 -2.33
CA GLY A 79 -30.21 29.17 -3.43
C GLY A 79 -30.64 27.81 -2.90
N GLY A 80 -31.82 27.35 -3.32
CA GLY A 80 -32.37 26.04 -2.98
C GLY A 80 -31.36 24.95 -3.31
N THR A 81 -30.64 24.51 -2.29
CA THR A 81 -29.71 23.39 -2.38
C THR A 81 -30.56 22.16 -2.18
N LEU A 82 -30.88 21.49 -3.29
CA LEU A 82 -31.37 20.13 -3.25
C LEU A 82 -30.36 19.36 -2.40
N SER A 83 -30.76 18.99 -1.18
CA SER A 83 -30.06 18.07 -0.31
C SER A 83 -30.05 16.71 -1.00
N ASP A 84 -29.18 16.56 -2.00
CA ASP A 84 -28.54 15.31 -2.29
C ASP A 84 -27.66 15.03 -1.07
N THR A 85 -28.29 14.51 -0.02
CA THR A 85 -27.61 13.82 1.07
C THR A 85 -26.89 12.67 0.39
N ILE A 86 -25.70 12.97 -0.13
CA ILE A 86 -24.69 11.97 -0.41
C ILE A 86 -24.51 11.30 0.94
N ASP A 87 -25.12 10.14 1.09
CA ASP A 87 -24.82 9.19 2.13
C ASP A 87 -23.36 8.83 1.88
N VAL A 88 -22.46 9.70 2.36
CA VAL A 88 -21.04 9.44 2.41
C VAL A 88 -20.93 8.40 3.50
N ASP A 89 -21.24 7.17 3.11
CA ASP A 89 -20.90 5.95 3.82
C ASP A 89 -19.43 6.13 4.22
N ASN A 90 -19.23 6.50 5.48
CA ASN A 90 -17.92 6.68 6.11
C ASN A 90 -17.28 5.31 6.32
N ASN A 91 -17.29 4.48 5.28
CA ASN A 91 -16.62 3.20 5.25
C ASN A 91 -15.14 3.48 5.06
N VAL A 92 -14.51 3.92 6.16
CA VAL A 92 -13.09 4.21 6.26
C VAL A 92 -12.35 2.90 6.04
N LYS A 93 -11.94 2.67 4.79
CA LYS A 93 -11.20 1.47 4.41
C LYS A 93 -9.94 1.35 5.24
N VAL A 94 -9.78 0.21 5.90
CA VAL A 94 -8.63 -0.10 6.73
C VAL A 94 -7.55 -0.73 5.87
N TRP A 95 -6.43 -0.03 5.77
CA TRP A 95 -5.25 -0.57 5.11
C TRP A 95 -4.61 -1.67 5.96
N PRO A 96 -4.20 -2.82 5.38
CA PRO A 96 -4.42 -3.24 3.99
C PRO A 96 -5.62 -4.18 3.80
N GLY A 97 -6.33 -4.56 4.86
CA GLY A 97 -7.32 -5.65 4.85
C GLY A 97 -8.47 -5.45 3.86
N ASP A 98 -8.93 -4.21 3.70
CA ASP A 98 -10.12 -3.87 2.89
C ASP A 98 -9.80 -3.59 1.42
N PHE A 99 -8.54 -3.81 1.01
CA PHE A 99 -8.09 -3.56 -0.35
C PHE A 99 -7.91 -4.87 -1.11
N TYR A 100 -8.13 -4.82 -2.42
CA TYR A 100 -7.92 -5.97 -3.29
C TYR A 100 -6.42 -6.18 -3.54
N ALA A 101 -5.99 -7.45 -3.54
CA ALA A 101 -4.60 -7.83 -3.75
C ALA A 101 -4.07 -7.39 -5.12
N CYS A 102 -4.92 -7.41 -6.16
CA CYS A 102 -4.55 -6.91 -7.48
C CYS A 102 -4.20 -5.41 -7.48
N ASP A 103 -4.91 -4.59 -6.70
CA ASP A 103 -4.66 -3.14 -6.60
C ASP A 103 -3.42 -2.87 -5.71
N ILE A 104 -3.25 -3.62 -4.62
CA ILE A 104 -2.04 -3.56 -3.79
C ILE A 104 -0.78 -3.92 -4.61
N ALA A 105 -0.84 -4.99 -5.41
CA ALA A 105 0.28 -5.42 -6.25
C ALA A 105 0.67 -4.35 -7.28
N LYS A 106 -0.33 -3.69 -7.90
CA LYS A 106 -0.09 -2.52 -8.76
C LYS A 106 0.56 -1.38 -7.98
N GLY A 107 0.07 -1.11 -6.77
CA GLY A 107 0.62 -0.10 -5.87
C GLY A 107 2.10 -0.34 -5.53
N PHE A 108 2.50 -1.58 -5.25
CA PHE A 108 3.90 -1.92 -5.01
C PHE A 108 4.79 -1.62 -6.21
N ARG A 109 4.38 -2.01 -7.41
CA ARG A 109 5.13 -1.75 -8.66
C ARG A 109 5.26 -0.25 -8.94
N LEU A 110 4.17 0.50 -8.74
CA LEU A 110 4.18 1.95 -8.93
C LEU A 110 5.10 2.62 -7.90
N CYS A 111 4.94 2.30 -6.62
CA CYS A 111 5.76 2.87 -5.55
C CYS A 111 7.26 2.54 -5.73
N GLU A 112 7.60 1.35 -6.24
CA GLU A 112 8.98 1.00 -6.56
C GLU A 112 9.55 1.83 -7.71
N THR A 113 8.75 2.07 -8.75
CA THR A 113 9.15 2.93 -9.88
C THR A 113 9.38 4.38 -9.41
N ILE A 114 8.49 4.89 -8.56
CA ILE A 114 8.56 6.24 -7.98
C ILE A 114 9.76 6.36 -7.03
N SER A 115 10.02 5.33 -6.22
CA SER A 115 11.17 5.26 -5.33
C SER A 115 12.50 5.33 -6.09
N LYS A 116 12.62 4.63 -7.23
CA LYS A 116 13.80 4.72 -8.11
C LYS A 116 14.04 6.14 -8.64
N ARG A 117 12.96 6.92 -8.84
CA ARG A 117 13.01 8.33 -9.28
C ARG A 117 13.21 9.32 -8.12
N ARG A 118 13.41 8.84 -6.89
CA ARG A 118 13.48 9.66 -5.66
C ARG A 118 12.26 10.57 -5.47
N GLN A 119 11.11 10.15 -6.00
CA GLN A 119 9.84 10.84 -5.84
C GLN A 119 9.13 10.38 -4.55
N GLY A 120 8.23 11.22 -4.03
CA GLY A 120 7.55 10.96 -2.75
C GLY A 120 6.58 9.78 -2.81
N VAL A 121 7.06 8.58 -2.46
CA VAL A 121 6.25 7.33 -2.37
C VAL A 121 5.00 7.55 -1.51
N ALA A 122 5.13 8.26 -0.39
CA ALA A 122 4.02 8.55 0.52
C ALA A 122 2.86 9.28 -0.18
N LYS A 123 3.14 10.27 -1.04
CA LYS A 123 2.11 11.04 -1.77
C LYS A 123 1.38 10.15 -2.78
N VAL A 124 2.12 9.31 -3.49
CA VAL A 124 1.55 8.38 -4.49
C VAL A 124 0.71 7.32 -3.82
N PHE A 125 1.20 6.75 -2.72
CA PHE A 125 0.47 5.77 -1.92
C PHE A 125 -0.85 6.34 -1.38
N GLN A 126 -0.79 7.53 -0.75
CA GLN A 126 -1.98 8.18 -0.22
C GLN A 126 -2.99 8.53 -1.31
N LYS A 127 -2.53 8.98 -2.49
CA LYS A 127 -3.40 9.24 -3.64
C LYS A 127 -4.09 7.97 -4.15
N MET A 128 -3.40 6.83 -4.11
CA MET A 128 -3.94 5.56 -4.65
C MET A 128 -4.94 4.90 -3.70
N PHE A 129 -4.63 4.88 -2.40
CA PHE A 129 -5.39 4.11 -1.42
C PHE A 129 -6.27 4.98 -0.50
N GLY A 130 -6.13 6.30 -0.53
CA GLY A 130 -6.87 7.20 0.36
C GLY A 130 -6.44 7.11 1.83
N VAL A 131 -5.39 6.36 2.15
CA VAL A 131 -4.90 6.12 3.52
C VAL A 131 -3.50 6.69 3.74
N PRO A 132 -3.14 7.08 4.98
CA PRO A 132 -1.79 7.54 5.31
C PRO A 132 -0.73 6.47 5.02
N TYR A 133 0.39 6.89 4.43
CA TYR A 133 1.52 5.99 4.19
C TYR A 133 2.26 5.68 5.49
N THR A 134 2.37 4.40 5.81
CA THR A 134 3.21 3.90 6.91
C THR A 134 4.29 2.99 6.34
N SER A 135 5.55 3.44 6.44
CA SER A 135 6.70 2.77 5.80
C SER A 135 6.87 1.32 6.28
N THR A 136 6.76 1.11 7.60
CA THR A 136 6.88 -0.22 8.23
C THR A 136 5.85 -1.20 7.70
N THR A 137 4.57 -0.80 7.69
CA THR A 137 3.46 -1.60 7.17
C THR A 137 3.63 -1.87 5.69
N PHE A 138 3.92 -0.84 4.89
CA PHE A 138 4.13 -0.98 3.45
C PHE A 138 5.22 -2.00 3.12
N HIS A 139 6.40 -1.88 3.74
CA HIS A 139 7.51 -2.80 3.47
C HIS A 139 7.24 -4.21 4.00
N ALA A 140 6.57 -4.35 5.14
CA ALA A 140 6.16 -5.66 5.66
C ALA A 140 5.23 -6.39 4.69
N HIS A 141 4.20 -5.72 4.17
CA HIS A 141 3.27 -6.32 3.21
C HIS A 141 3.90 -6.54 1.83
N LYS A 142 4.75 -5.62 1.36
CA LYS A 142 5.53 -5.82 0.13
C LYS A 142 6.40 -7.08 0.22
N ARG A 143 7.06 -7.29 1.37
CA ARG A 143 7.87 -8.48 1.61
C ARG A 143 7.02 -9.75 1.60
N ARG A 144 5.89 -9.75 2.31
CA ARG A 144 4.96 -10.89 2.29
C ARG A 144 4.48 -11.23 0.88
N TRP A 145 4.18 -10.23 0.05
CA TRP A 145 3.85 -10.43 -1.35
C TRP A 145 4.98 -11.08 -2.15
N ALA A 146 6.21 -10.60 -1.95
CA ALA A 146 7.39 -11.09 -2.67
C ALA A 146 7.82 -12.50 -2.23
N ASP A 147 7.62 -12.82 -0.96
CA ASP A 147 7.96 -14.12 -0.38
C ASP A 147 6.89 -15.19 -0.65
N ALA A 148 5.66 -14.78 -1.03
CA ALA A 148 4.56 -15.70 -1.30
C ALA A 148 4.78 -16.54 -2.58
N PRO A 149 4.27 -17.79 -2.61
CA PRO A 149 4.34 -18.63 -3.81
C PRO A 149 3.70 -17.97 -5.05
N ALA A 150 4.32 -18.17 -6.22
CA ALA A 150 3.88 -17.55 -7.46
C ALA A 150 2.45 -17.96 -7.87
N ASN A 151 2.06 -19.22 -7.62
CA ASN A 151 0.71 -19.73 -7.85
C ASN A 151 -0.34 -19.02 -6.98
N VAL A 152 0.00 -18.70 -5.73
CA VAL A 152 -0.90 -17.97 -4.81
C VAL A 152 -1.06 -16.53 -5.30
N THR A 153 0.03 -15.82 -5.55
CA THR A 153 -0.03 -14.42 -6.04
C THR A 153 -0.77 -14.29 -7.37
N ASP A 154 -0.54 -15.21 -8.33
CA ASP A 154 -1.26 -15.23 -9.61
C ASP A 154 -2.77 -15.44 -9.42
N ARG A 155 -3.18 -16.35 -8.53
CA ARG A 155 -4.60 -16.60 -8.24
C ARG A 155 -5.31 -15.36 -7.70
N PHE A 156 -4.71 -14.65 -6.74
CA PHE A 156 -5.30 -13.42 -6.18
C PHE A 156 -5.29 -12.25 -7.17
N VAL A 157 -4.31 -12.18 -8.07
CA VAL A 157 -4.32 -11.19 -9.16
C VAL A 157 -5.44 -11.50 -10.14
N LYS A 158 -5.63 -12.78 -10.52
CA LYS A 158 -6.70 -13.23 -11.43
C LYS A 158 -8.09 -13.07 -10.84
N ALA A 159 -8.26 -13.26 -9.53
CA ALA A 159 -9.51 -13.00 -8.83
C ALA A 159 -9.97 -11.53 -8.96
N GLY A 160 -9.04 -10.60 -9.22
CA GLY A 160 -9.37 -9.20 -9.52
C GLY A 160 -9.99 -8.47 -8.33
N ARG A 161 -11.05 -7.69 -8.59
CA ARG A 161 -11.80 -6.93 -7.57
C ARG A 161 -13.05 -7.69 -7.11
N THR A 162 -12.84 -8.92 -6.71
CA THR A 162 -13.87 -9.79 -6.11
C THR A 162 -13.55 -10.01 -4.64
N GLU A 163 -14.51 -10.52 -3.88
CA GLU A 163 -14.30 -10.87 -2.47
C GLU A 163 -13.17 -11.90 -2.29
N ASP A 164 -12.94 -12.79 -3.27
CA ASP A 164 -11.82 -13.73 -3.26
C ASP A 164 -10.47 -13.07 -3.58
N GLY A 165 -10.50 -11.88 -4.19
CA GLY A 165 -9.33 -11.04 -4.44
C GLY A 165 -8.93 -10.16 -3.25
N LEU A 166 -9.58 -10.27 -2.09
CA LEU A 166 -9.26 -9.44 -0.92
C LEU A 166 -7.89 -9.77 -0.32
N TRP A 167 -7.17 -8.73 0.11
CA TRP A 167 -5.86 -8.87 0.72
C TRP A 167 -5.90 -9.62 2.06
N SER A 168 -6.98 -9.44 2.83
CA SER A 168 -7.20 -10.19 4.07
C SER A 168 -7.19 -11.71 3.83
N LYS A 169 -7.83 -12.19 2.76
CA LYS A 169 -7.80 -13.60 2.36
C LYS A 169 -6.40 -14.05 1.92
N PHE A 170 -5.69 -13.24 1.13
CA PHE A 170 -4.30 -13.51 0.75
C PHE A 170 -3.38 -13.68 1.97
N MET A 171 -3.56 -12.82 2.97
CA MET A 171 -2.77 -12.85 4.20
C MET A 171 -3.05 -14.08 5.07
N THR A 172 -4.28 -14.60 5.04
CA THR A 172 -4.65 -15.86 5.71
C THR A 172 -3.98 -17.05 5.04
N GLU A 173 -3.99 -17.09 3.70
CA GLU A 173 -3.42 -18.21 2.94
C GLU A 173 -1.89 -18.26 2.98
N THR A 174 -1.22 -17.11 3.01
CA THR A 174 0.25 -17.04 3.05
C THR A 174 0.84 -17.18 4.45
N ARG A 175 0.01 -17.43 5.48
CA ARG A 175 0.44 -17.60 6.87
C ARG A 175 0.83 -19.04 7.23
N SER A 176 0.80 -19.96 6.26
CA SER A 176 1.19 -21.38 6.45
C SER A 176 2.68 -21.59 6.69
#